data_AF-R6N109-F1
#
_entry.id   AF-R6N109-F1
#
_cell.length_a   1.000
_cell.length_b   1.000
_cell.length_c   1.000
_cell.angle_alpha   90.00
_cell.angle_beta   90.00
_cell.angle_gamma   90.00
#
_symmetry.space_group_name_H-M   'P 1'
#
loop_
_entity.id
_entity.type
_entity.pdbx_description
1 polymer ?
#
loop_
_entity_poly.entity_id
_entity_poly.type
_entity_poly.pdbx_seq_one_letter_code
_entity_poly.pdbx_strand_id
1 'polypeptide(L)'
;MLVNPILLIFGLFLLGVVICFYIVRRPTRPYLSGVCLILLALFLGCTAVVNASLPPVSQFDWANEVMRKLTPFVVFRKQPTQEECEASFRVYQSIDIGLVTATLVSIGYDIWNSLLRSSRPEEEP
;
A
#
# COMPACT_ATOMS: atom_id res chain seq x y z
N MET A 1 17.35 -11.30 1.69
CA MET A 1 16.29 -10.28 1.55
C MET A 1 14.98 -11.02 1.45
N LEU A 2 14.03 -10.77 2.35
CA LEU A 2 12.84 -11.60 2.56
C LEU A 2 11.56 -11.06 1.93
N VAL A 3 11.62 -9.88 1.32
CA VAL A 3 10.49 -9.23 0.66
C VAL A 3 10.92 -8.93 -0.76
N ASN A 4 10.01 -9.11 -1.73
CA ASN A 4 10.33 -8.83 -3.12
C ASN A 4 10.75 -7.37 -3.30
N PRO A 5 12.04 -7.10 -3.62
CA PRO A 5 12.56 -5.75 -3.71
C PRO A 5 11.93 -4.98 -4.87
N ILE A 6 11.43 -5.67 -5.89
CA ILE A 6 10.74 -5.06 -7.03
C ILE A 6 9.45 -4.38 -6.55
N LEU A 7 8.69 -5.00 -5.64
CA LEU A 7 7.47 -4.42 -5.07
C LEU A 7 7.77 -3.17 -4.24
N LEU A 8 8.86 -3.19 -3.46
CA LEU A 8 9.30 -2.03 -2.68
C LEU A 8 9.75 -0.87 -3.58
N ILE A 9 10.58 -1.16 -4.59
CA ILE A 9 11.05 -0.14 -5.53
C ILE A 9 9.87 0.46 -6.29
N PHE A 10 8.92 -0.37 -6.74
CA PHE A 10 7.73 0.10 -7.44
C PHE A 10 6.85 0.98 -6.55
N GLY A 11 6.62 0.58 -5.29
CA GLY A 11 5.86 1.37 -4.32
C GLY A 11 6.52 2.71 -4.02
N LEU A 12 7.82 2.73 -3.75
CA LEU A 12 8.59 3.95 -3.50
C LEU A 12 8.64 4.86 -4.73
N PHE A 13 8.78 4.28 -5.92
CA PHE A 13 8.79 5.04 -7.18
C PHE A 13 7.45 5.73 -7.41
N LEU A 14 6.34 5.01 -7.29
CA LEU A 14 5.00 5.60 -7.43
C LEU A 14 4.76 6.70 -6.40
N LEU A 15 5.10 6.44 -5.15
CA LEU A 15 4.93 7.42 -4.07
C LEU A 15 5.81 8.66 -4.31
N GLY A 16 7.05 8.48 -4.75
CA GLY A 16 7.96 9.56 -5.11
C GLY A 16 7.46 10.40 -6.30
N VAL A 17 6.96 9.76 -7.36
CA VAL A 17 6.39 10.46 -8.51
C VAL A 17 5.19 11.33 -8.10
N VAL A 18 4.31 10.80 -7.25
CA VAL A 18 3.14 11.55 -6.78
C VAL A 18 3.52 12.71 -5.86
N ILE A 19 4.49 12.52 -4.96
CA ILE A 19 5.02 13.61 -4.13
C ILE A 19 5.63 14.70 -5.01
N CYS A 20 6.48 14.34 -5.97
CA CYS A 20 7.07 15.29 -6.92
C CYS A 20 5.99 16.04 -7.70
N PHE A 21 4.96 15.34 -8.18
CA PHE A 21 3.83 15.96 -8.86
C PHE A 21 3.06 16.92 -7.96
N TYR A 22 2.88 16.58 -6.68
CA TYR A 22 2.20 17.43 -5.71
C TYR A 22 2.99 18.71 -5.40
N ILE A 23 4.31 18.60 -5.24
CA ILE A 23 5.21 19.75 -5.01
C ILE A 23 5.24 20.68 -6.23
N VAL A 24 5.36 20.12 -7.44
CA VAL A 24 5.55 20.91 -8.67
C VAL A 24 4.26 21.53 -9.18
N ARG A 25 3.15 20.77 -9.20
CA ARG A 25 1.89 21.21 -9.81
C ARG A 25 0.78 21.57 -8.83
N ARG A 26 0.95 21.33 -7.52
CA ARG A 26 -0.09 21.51 -6.47
C ARG A 26 -1.50 21.19 -7.01
N PRO A 27 -1.73 19.95 -7.45
CA PRO A 27 -2.99 19.60 -8.10
C PRO A 27 -4.16 19.83 -7.14
N THR A 28 -5.23 20.41 -7.66
CA THR A 28 -6.48 20.66 -6.93
C THR A 28 -7.29 19.39 -6.67
N ARG A 29 -6.89 18.26 -7.25
CA ARG A 29 -7.56 16.95 -7.11
C ARG A 29 -6.76 16.02 -6.18
N PRO A 30 -7.45 15.14 -5.44
CA PRO A 30 -6.89 14.27 -4.40
C PRO A 30 -6.13 13.06 -5.00
N TYR A 31 -5.09 13.32 -5.81
CA TYR A 31 -4.28 12.26 -6.43
C TYR A 31 -3.42 11.52 -5.39
N LEU A 32 -3.00 12.19 -4.32
CA LEU A 32 -2.17 11.61 -3.26
C LEU A 32 -2.93 10.53 -2.49
N SER A 33 -4.17 10.80 -2.07
CA SER A 33 -5.01 9.83 -1.35
C SER A 33 -5.40 8.66 -2.25
N GLY A 34 -5.73 8.91 -3.52
CA GLY A 34 -5.99 7.85 -4.49
C GLY A 34 -4.82 6.89 -4.69
N VAL A 35 -3.60 7.39 -4.89
CA VAL A 35 -2.42 6.53 -5.06
C VAL A 35 -2.03 5.82 -3.76
N CYS A 36 -2.18 6.48 -2.60
CA CYS A 36 -1.97 5.81 -1.31
C CYS A 36 -2.95 4.65 -1.10
N LEU A 37 -4.23 4.81 -1.49
CA LEU A 37 -5.23 3.72 -1.43
C LEU A 37 -4.90 2.56 -2.36
N ILE A 38 -4.43 2.84 -3.59
CA ILE A 38 -4.01 1.80 -4.54
C ILE A 38 -2.81 1.03 -4.00
N LEU A 39 -1.80 1.74 -3.48
CA LEU A 39 -0.63 1.12 -2.85
C LEU A 39 -1.04 0.31 -1.63
N LEU A 40 -1.91 0.84 -0.78
CA LEU A 40 -2.42 0.15 0.40
C LEU A 40 -3.13 -1.15 0.01
N ALA A 41 -3.99 -1.15 -1.00
CA ALA A 41 -4.67 -2.36 -1.48
C ALA A 41 -3.68 -3.41 -2.01
N LEU A 42 -2.62 -2.97 -2.70
CA LEU A 42 -1.59 -3.85 -3.24
C LEU A 42 -0.73 -4.50 -2.14
N PHE A 43 -0.28 -3.71 -1.16
CA PHE A 43 0.51 -4.21 -0.03
C PHE A 43 -0.32 -5.06 0.93
N LEU A 44 -1.57 -4.70 1.21
CA LEU A 44 -2.53 -5.54 1.95
C LEU A 44 -2.75 -6.89 1.25
N GLY A 45 -2.82 -6.89 -0.09
CA GLY A 45 -2.89 -8.12 -0.87
C GLY A 45 -1.66 -9.01 -0.67
N CYS A 46 -0.46 -8.42 -0.63
CA CYS A 46 0.77 -9.15 -0.32
C CYS A 46 0.77 -9.70 1.11
N THR A 47 0.32 -8.91 2.09
CA THR A 47 0.16 -9.35 3.49
C THR A 47 -0.82 -10.51 3.59
N ALA A 48 -1.96 -10.45 2.87
CA ALA A 48 -2.94 -11.52 2.83
C ALA A 48 -2.38 -12.81 2.20
N VAL A 49 -1.58 -12.69 1.14
CA VAL A 49 -0.89 -13.83 0.51
C VAL A 49 0.05 -14.54 1.50
N VAL A 50 0.85 -13.76 2.25
CA VAL A 50 1.76 -14.32 3.25
C VAL A 50 0.99 -14.87 4.45
N ASN A 51 -0.12 -14.23 4.85
CA ASN A 51 -0.95 -14.71 5.95
C ASN A 51 -1.65 -16.04 5.61
N ALA A 52 -2.13 -16.20 4.37
CA ALA A 52 -2.75 -17.44 3.90
C ALA A 52 -1.78 -18.62 3.79
N SER A 53 -0.47 -18.35 3.77
CA SER A 53 0.56 -19.39 3.81
C SER A 53 0.95 -19.81 5.24
N LEU A 54 0.51 -19.08 6.27
CA LEU A 54 0.68 -19.42 7.68
C LEU A 54 -0.57 -20.17 8.23
N PRO A 55 -0.40 -21.20 9.06
CA PRO A 55 -1.53 -21.87 9.72
C PRO A 55 -2.10 -21.05 10.90
N PRO A 56 -3.40 -21.20 11.26
CA PRO A 56 -4.39 -22.11 10.69
C PRO A 56 -5.14 -21.49 9.50
N VAL A 57 -5.29 -22.31 8.47
CA VAL A 57 -5.86 -21.97 7.16
C VAL A 57 -7.39 -21.81 7.28
N SER A 58 -7.92 -20.63 6.94
CA SER A 58 -9.38 -20.37 6.90
C SER A 58 -10.07 -21.06 5.72
N GLN A 59 -11.36 -21.39 5.90
CA GLN A 59 -12.36 -22.14 5.07
C GLN A 59 -12.39 -22.01 3.53
N PHE A 60 -11.61 -21.16 2.88
CA PHE A 60 -11.64 -20.97 1.42
C PHE A 60 -10.48 -21.66 0.71
N ASP A 61 -10.61 -22.98 0.48
CA ASP A 61 -9.56 -23.82 -0.13
C ASP A 61 -9.07 -23.31 -1.48
N TRP A 62 -9.97 -22.81 -2.34
CA TRP A 62 -9.61 -22.31 -3.68
C TRP A 62 -8.78 -21.02 -3.64
N ALA A 63 -9.08 -20.11 -2.70
CA ALA A 63 -8.36 -18.85 -2.55
C ALA A 63 -6.97 -19.11 -1.96
N ASN A 64 -6.87 -20.00 -0.97
CA ASN A 64 -5.60 -20.36 -0.35
C ASN A 64 -4.63 -21.03 -1.35
N GLU A 65 -5.13 -21.84 -2.27
CA GLU A 65 -4.32 -22.46 -3.33
C GLU A 65 -3.67 -21.40 -4.25
N VAL A 66 -4.44 -20.37 -4.64
CA VAL A 66 -3.94 -19.26 -5.45
C VAL A 66 -2.95 -18.40 -4.67
N MET A 67 -3.26 -18.07 -3.41
CA MET A 67 -2.36 -17.31 -2.54
C MET A 67 -1.02 -18.05 -2.32
N ARG A 68 -1.05 -19.38 -2.11
CA ARG A 68 0.16 -20.20 -1.98
C ARG A 68 1.05 -20.18 -3.21
N LYS A 69 0.47 -20.13 -4.42
CA LYS A 69 1.24 -19.99 -5.67
C LYS A 69 1.90 -18.63 -5.81
N LEU A 70 1.32 -17.58 -5.21
CA LEU A 70 1.87 -16.22 -5.21
C LEU A 70 2.90 -15.98 -4.10
N THR A 71 2.87 -16.77 -3.02
CA THR A 71 3.80 -16.70 -1.89
C THR A 71 5.29 -16.65 -2.30
N PRO A 72 5.80 -17.53 -3.20
CA PRO A 72 7.21 -17.47 -3.62
C PRO A 72 7.58 -16.18 -4.36
N PHE A 73 6.63 -15.56 -5.07
CA PHE A 73 6.85 -14.26 -5.73
C PHE A 73 6.89 -13.12 -4.70
N VAL A 74 6.02 -13.15 -3.69
CA VAL A 74 5.92 -12.13 -2.64
C VAL A 74 7.12 -12.17 -1.70
N VAL A 75 7.52 -13.36 -1.26
CA VAL A 75 8.68 -13.59 -0.38
C VAL A 75 10.02 -13.58 -1.17
N PHE A 76 9.96 -13.59 -2.50
CA PHE A 76 11.12 -13.64 -3.41
C PHE A 76 12.03 -14.86 -3.15
N ARG A 77 11.39 -16.01 -2.89
CA ARG A 77 12.03 -17.29 -2.58
C ARG A 77 11.29 -18.42 -3.28
N LYS A 78 12.02 -19.37 -3.87
CA LYS A 78 11.42 -20.49 -4.62
C LYS A 78 10.61 -21.44 -3.73
N GLN A 79 11.06 -21.66 -2.50
CA GLN A 79 10.38 -22.44 -1.46
C GLN A 79 10.63 -21.75 -0.10
N PRO A 80 9.78 -20.79 0.30
CA PRO A 80 9.96 -20.06 1.55
C PRO A 80 9.68 -20.97 2.76
N THR A 81 10.52 -20.88 3.79
CA THR A 81 10.26 -21.54 5.07
C THR A 81 9.22 -20.76 5.88
N GLN A 82 8.64 -21.39 6.91
CA GLN A 82 7.66 -20.72 7.78
C GLN A 82 8.26 -19.50 8.49
N GLU A 83 9.49 -19.61 8.98
CA GLU A 83 10.22 -18.48 9.59
C GLU A 83 10.43 -17.33 8.59
N GLU A 84 10.73 -17.66 7.33
CA GLU A 84 10.85 -16.64 6.28
C GLU A 84 9.50 -15.96 6.00
N CYS A 85 8.40 -16.71 5.93
CA CYS A 85 7.06 -16.14 5.77
C CYS A 85 6.66 -15.25 6.96
N GLU A 86 6.92 -15.65 8.20
CA GLU A 86 6.61 -14.83 9.38
C GLU A 86 7.41 -13.53 9.40
N ALA A 87 8.70 -13.59 9.04
CA ALA A 87 9.53 -12.41 8.95
C ALA A 87 9.08 -11.48 7.80
N SER A 88 8.72 -12.02 6.63
CA SER A 88 8.14 -11.24 5.53
C SER A 88 6.81 -10.61 5.93
N PHE A 89 5.96 -11.36 6.64
CA PHE A 89 4.67 -10.87 7.14
C PHE A 89 4.85 -9.64 8.02
N ARG A 90 5.79 -9.66 8.98
CA ARG A 90 6.08 -8.49 9.84
C ARG A 90 6.51 -7.27 9.03
N VAL A 91 7.31 -7.47 7.98
CA VAL A 91 7.73 -6.36 7.12
C VAL A 91 6.53 -5.79 6.36
N TYR A 92 5.72 -6.65 5.72
CA TYR A 92 4.52 -6.21 5.01
C TYR A 92 3.50 -5.54 5.94
N GLN A 93 3.29 -6.07 7.14
CA GLN A 93 2.46 -5.47 8.18
C GLN A 93 2.95 -4.07 8.56
N SER A 94 4.26 -3.87 8.71
CA SER A 94 4.80 -2.54 9.02
C SER A 94 4.59 -1.54 7.88
N ILE A 95 4.68 -2.00 6.63
CA ILE A 95 4.41 -1.20 5.43
C ILE A 95 2.92 -0.82 5.37
N ASP A 96 2.03 -1.77 5.61
CA ASP A 96 0.59 -1.53 5.63
C ASP A 96 0.22 -0.49 6.69
N ILE A 97 0.76 -0.60 7.91
CA ILE A 97 0.53 0.40 8.97
C ILE A 97 1.02 1.79 8.53
N GLY A 98 2.19 1.87 7.91
CA GLY A 98 2.73 3.12 7.37
C GLY A 98 1.84 3.71 6.28
N LEU A 99 1.35 2.88 5.35
CA LEU A 99 0.45 3.28 4.27
C LEU A 99 -0.92 3.70 4.79
N VAL A 100 -1.50 3.01 5.78
CA VAL A 100 -2.74 3.43 6.44
C VAL A 100 -2.56 4.82 7.05
N THR A 101 -1.48 5.02 7.79
CA THR A 101 -1.18 6.32 8.42
C THR A 101 -1.03 7.43 7.37
N ALA A 102 -0.24 7.17 6.32
CA ALA A 102 -0.06 8.12 5.21
C ALA A 102 -1.36 8.42 4.48
N THR A 103 -2.23 7.42 4.30
CA THR A 103 -3.55 7.58 3.67
C THR A 103 -4.44 8.47 4.54
N LEU A 104 -4.51 8.24 5.85
CA LEU A 104 -5.30 9.07 6.77
C LEU A 104 -4.82 10.52 6.79
N VAL A 105 -3.50 10.75 6.82
CA VAL A 105 -2.91 12.09 6.76
C VAL A 105 -3.23 12.77 5.42
N SER A 106 -3.11 12.03 4.32
CA SER A 106 -3.42 12.51 2.98
C SER A 106 -4.90 12.92 2.84
N ILE A 107 -5.82 12.07 3.32
CA ILE A 107 -7.26 12.39 3.35
C ILE A 107 -7.53 13.60 4.24
N GLY A 108 -6.92 13.67 5.42
CA GLY A 108 -7.06 14.81 6.33
C GLY A 108 -6.58 16.12 5.69
N TYR A 109 -5.46 16.08 4.97
CA TYR A 109 -4.93 17.23 4.23
C TYR A 109 -5.86 17.63 3.08
N ASP A 110 -6.38 16.66 2.32
CA ASP A 110 -7.34 16.91 1.24
C ASP A 110 -8.62 17.57 1.78
N ILE A 111 -9.20 17.05 2.87
CA ILE A 111 -10.39 17.63 3.52
C ILE A 111 -10.11 19.04 4.03
N TRP A 112 -9.00 19.25 4.74
CA TRP A 112 -8.62 20.56 5.26
C TRP A 112 -8.43 21.59 4.14
N ASN A 113 -7.75 21.21 3.07
CA ASN A 113 -7.53 22.05 1.91
C ASN A 113 -8.85 22.37 1.18
N SER A 114 -9.75 21.40 1.05
CA SER A 114 -11.10 21.61 0.51
C SER A 114 -11.93 22.56 1.37
N LEU A 115 -11.89 22.42 2.70
CA LEU A 115 -12.59 23.31 3.63
C LEU A 115 -12.06 24.75 3.56
N LEU A 116 -10.74 24.93 3.59
CA LEU A 116 -10.10 26.25 3.44
C LEU A 116 -10.46 26.92 2.11
N ARG A 117 -10.56 26.13 1.04
CA ARG A 117 -10.93 26.63 -0.29
C ARG A 117 -12.41 27.01 -0.37
N SER A 118 -13.30 26.24 0.25
CA SER A 118 -14.73 26.58 0.37
C SER A 118 -14.96 27.87 1.17
N SER A 119 -14.07 28.21 2.10
CA SER A 119 -14.16 29.45 2.89
C SER A 119 -13.59 30.69 2.20
N ARG A 120 -12.97 30.57 1.03
CA ARG A 120 -12.60 31.73 0.19
C ARG A 120 -13.65 31.87 -0.91
N PRO A 121 -14.56 32.85 -0.83
CA PRO A 121 -15.46 33.14 -1.93
C PRO A 121 -14.61 33.51 -3.14
N GLU A 122 -15.03 33.02 -4.31
CA GLU A 122 -14.44 33.37 -5.60
C GLU A 122 -14.44 34.89 -5.75
N GLU A 123 -13.25 35.51 -5.73
CA GLU A 123 -13.06 36.76 -6.46
C GLU A 123 -13.08 36.36 -7.94
N GLU A 124 -14.28 36.45 -8.53
CA GLU A 124 -14.49 36.34 -9.98
C GLU A 124 -13.61 37.38 -10.72
N PRO A 125 -12.94 37.00 -11.82
CA PRO A 125 -12.40 37.97 -12.77
C PRO A 125 -13.50 38.58 -13.66
#